data_AF-U7FXJ1-F1
#
_entry.id   AF-U7FXJ1-F1
#
_cell.length_a   1.000
_cell.length_b   1.000
_cell.length_c   1.000
_cell.angle_alpha   90.00
_cell.angle_beta   90.00
_cell.angle_gamma   90.00
#
_symmetry.space_group_name_H-M   'P 1'
#
loop_
_entity.id
_entity.type
_entity.pdbx_description
1 polymer ?
#
loop_
_entity_poly.entity_id
_entity_poly.type
_entity_poly.pdbx_seq_one_letter_code
_entity_poly.pdbx_strand_id
1 'polypeptide(L)' 'MENYLRATPFFDYDHPAVDAWVRQQLTGIPENPVAQIKALYLAVRDSIQYNPYVFRTEPRTLSASYAS' A
#
# COMPACT_ATOMS: atom_id res chain seq x y z
N MET A 1 14.30 -15.38 -4.29
CA MET A 1 13.19 -14.66 -3.62
C MET A 1 13.42 -13.16 -3.57
N GLU A 2 14.64 -12.70 -3.28
CA GLU A 2 14.96 -11.26 -3.14
C GLU A 2 14.48 -10.38 -4.30
N ASN A 3 14.57 -10.84 -5.55
CA ASN A 3 14.10 -10.07 -6.70
C ASN A 3 12.59 -9.77 -6.69
N TYR A 4 11.77 -10.59 -6.01
CA TYR A 4 10.33 -10.39 -5.88
C TYR A 4 9.96 -9.46 -4.72
N LEU A 5 10.92 -9.18 -3.85
CA LEU A 5 10.72 -8.30 -2.71
C LEU A 5 11.28 -6.92 -2.96
N ARG A 6 12.02 -6.66 -4.04
CA ARG A 6 12.58 -5.33 -4.31
C ARG A 6 11.47 -4.35 -4.70
N ALA A 7 11.61 -3.12 -4.24
CA ALA A 7 10.77 -2.01 -4.70
C ALA A 7 10.90 -1.85 -6.22
N THR A 8 9.81 -1.43 -6.85
CA THR A 8 9.74 -1.17 -8.28
C THR A 8 8.97 0.14 -8.52
N PRO A 9 8.98 0.69 -9.74
CA PRO A 9 8.19 1.88 -10.04
C PRO A 9 6.67 1.77 -9.76
N PHE A 10 6.14 0.55 -9.65
CA PHE A 10 4.73 0.27 -9.32
C PHE A 10 4.53 -0.17 -7.86
N PHE A 11 5.59 -0.64 -7.20
CA PHE A 11 5.56 -1.13 -5.83
C PHE A 11 6.63 -0.40 -5.02
N ASP A 12 6.33 0.85 -4.65
CA ASP A 12 7.19 1.81 -3.96
C ASP A 12 6.94 1.80 -2.44
N TYR A 13 6.90 0.60 -1.86
CA TYR A 13 6.57 0.41 -0.45
C TYR A 13 7.61 1.00 0.51
N ASP A 14 8.80 1.34 0.01
CA ASP A 14 9.89 2.02 0.73
C ASP A 14 9.70 3.55 0.78
N HIS A 15 8.70 4.09 0.11
CA HIS A 15 8.39 5.51 0.15
C HIS A 15 7.94 5.94 1.57
N PRO A 16 8.48 7.03 2.15
CA PRO A 16 8.19 7.44 3.53
C PRO A 16 6.70 7.62 3.86
N ALA A 17 5.91 8.10 2.89
CA ALA A 17 4.46 8.24 3.04
C ALA A 17 3.75 6.88 3.22
N VAL A 18 4.21 5.85 2.51
CA VAL A 18 3.64 4.50 2.58
C VAL A 18 3.99 3.87 3.93
N ASP A 19 5.24 4.00 4.39
CA ASP A 19 5.65 3.52 5.73
C ASP A 19 4.83 4.21 6.84
N ALA A 20 4.66 5.53 6.76
CA ALA A 20 3.86 6.28 7.73
C ALA A 20 2.40 5.82 7.74
N TRP A 21 1.80 5.62 6.56
CA TRP A 21 0.43 5.12 6.43
C TRP A 21 0.29 3.71 7.01
N VAL A 22 1.21 2.79 6.70
CA VAL A 22 1.21 1.42 7.24
C VAL A 22 1.28 1.44 8.77
N ARG A 23 2.19 2.21 9.35
CA ARG A 23 2.31 2.35 10.82
C ARG A 23 1.03 2.86 11.45
N GLN A 24 0.38 3.84 10.82
CA GLN A 24 -0.91 4.35 11.29
C GLN A 24 -1.96 3.24 11.31
N GLN A 25 -2.12 2.49 10.22
CA GLN A 25 -3.13 1.41 10.14
C GLN A 25 -2.87 0.24 11.10
N LEU A 26 -1.61 0.00 11.48
CA LEU A 26 -1.23 -1.08 12.39
C LEU A 26 -1.29 -0.70 13.88
N THR A 27 -1.67 0.54 14.21
CA THR A 27 -1.79 0.99 15.60
C THR A 27 -2.81 0.12 16.36
N GLY A 28 -2.35 -0.54 17.42
CA GLY A 28 -3.20 -1.41 18.25
C GLY A 28 -3.47 -2.80 17.66
N ILE A 29 -2.91 -3.14 16.50
CA ILE A 29 -2.98 -4.48 15.92
C ILE A 29 -1.85 -5.34 16.50
N PRO A 30 -2.11 -6.59 16.91
CA PRO A 30 -1.06 -7.48 17.40
C PRO A 30 0.07 -7.68 16.37
N GLU A 31 1.28 -7.97 16.83
CA GLU A 31 2.45 -8.36 16.01
C GLU A 31 2.30 -9.78 15.43
N ASN A 32 1.14 -10.06 14.84
CA ASN A 32 0.84 -11.28 14.13
C ASN A 32 0.74 -10.96 12.63
N PRO A 33 1.56 -11.56 11.76
CA PRO A 33 1.58 -11.23 10.33
C PRO A 33 0.21 -11.39 9.64
N VAL A 34 -0.59 -12.38 10.05
CA VAL A 34 -1.92 -12.63 9.48
C VAL A 34 -2.92 -11.57 9.95
N ALA A 35 -2.84 -11.11 11.20
CA ALA A 35 -3.68 -10.03 11.70
C ALA A 35 -3.34 -8.70 11.00
N GLN A 36 -2.05 -8.39 10.86
CA GLN A 36 -1.57 -7.16 10.20
C GLN A 36 -1.98 -7.10 8.73
N ILE A 37 -1.79 -8.18 7.96
CA ILE A 37 -2.16 -8.17 6.54
C ILE A 37 -3.68 -8.05 6.33
N LYS A 38 -4.50 -8.63 7.23
CA LYS A 38 -5.96 -8.45 7.19
C LYS A 38 -6.35 -7.00 7.44
N ALA A 39 -5.74 -6.36 8.44
CA ALA A 39 -6.00 -4.95 8.74
C ALA A 39 -5.61 -4.05 7.56
N LEU A 40 -4.41 -4.23 6.99
CA LEU A 40 -3.94 -3.46 5.85
C LEU A 40 -4.81 -3.68 4.60
N TYR A 41 -5.23 -4.91 4.32
CA TYR A 41 -6.15 -5.21 3.21
C TYR A 41 -7.48 -4.46 3.34
N LEU A 42 -8.09 -4.49 4.53
CA LEU A 42 -9.34 -3.78 4.79
C LEU A 42 -9.14 -2.26 4.69
N ALA A 43 -8.05 -1.74 5.23
CA ALA A 43 -7.72 -0.32 5.14
C ALA A 43 -7.60 0.15 3.68
N VAL A 44 -6.92 -0.61 2.81
CA VAL A 44 -6.85 -0.31 1.37
C VAL A 44 -8.25 -0.32 0.75
N ARG A 45 -9.02 -1.39 0.97
CA ARG A 45 -10.36 -1.56 0.38
C ARG A 45 -11.30 -0.42 0.77
N ASP A 46 -11.22 0.03 2.01
CA ASP A 46 -12.18 0.99 2.56
C ASP A 46 -11.74 2.46 2.36
N SER A 47 -10.44 2.73 2.16
CA SER A 47 -9.91 4.09 2.01
C SER A 47 -9.52 4.49 0.59
N ILE A 48 -9.15 3.54 -0.28
CA ILE A 48 -8.69 3.83 -1.64
C ILE A 48 -9.82 3.55 -2.63
N GLN A 49 -10.37 4.61 -3.22
CA GLN A 49 -11.45 4.50 -4.19
C GLN A 49 -10.92 4.18 -5.59
N TYR A 50 -11.45 3.12 -6.19
CA TYR A 50 -11.18 2.80 -7.58
C TYR A 50 -12.06 3.65 -8.51
N ASN A 51 -11.44 4.54 -9.29
CA ASN A 51 -12.13 5.33 -10.32
C ASN A 51 -11.64 4.90 -11.73
N PRO A 52 -12.43 4.09 -12.47
CA PRO A 52 -12.00 3.56 -13.77
C PRO A 52 -11.93 4.63 -14.87
N TYR A 53 -12.50 5.82 -14.67
CA TYR A 53 -12.58 6.87 -15.70
C TYR A 53 -11.38 7.83 -15.71
N VAL A 54 -10.50 7.75 -14.71
CA VAL A 54 -9.26 8.53 -14.62
C VAL A 54 -8.01 7.65 -14.77
N PHE A 55 -8.20 6.42 -15.26
CA PHE A 55 -7.14 5.42 -15.36
C PHE A 55 -6.03 5.87 -16.32
N ARG A 56 -4.80 5.84 -15.82
CA ARG A 56 -3.58 6.10 -16.56
C ARG A 56 -2.57 5.02 -16.25
N THR A 57 -1.84 4.57 -17.28
CA THR A 57 -0.91 3.44 -17.18
C THR A 57 0.49 3.85 -16.75
N GLU A 58 0.71 5.13 -16.44
CA GLU A 58 1.99 5.60 -15.95
C GLU A 58 2.30 5.00 -14.55
N PRO A 59 3.54 4.56 -14.27
CA PRO A 59 3.88 3.93 -12.99
C PRO A 59 3.51 4.78 -11.77
N ARG A 60 3.73 6.10 -11.87
CA ARG A 60 3.40 7.05 -10.81
C ARG A 60 1.92 6.99 -10.41
N THR A 61 1.00 6.93 -11.38
CA THR A 61 -0.44 6.92 -11.10
C THR A 61 -0.95 5.58 -10.56
N LEU A 62 -0.10 4.55 -10.58
CA LEU A 62 -0.38 3.20 -10.09
C LEU A 62 0.46 2.82 -8.86
N SER A 63 1.21 3.78 -8.31
CA SER A 63 2.05 3.60 -7.12
C SER A 63 1.26 3.80 -5.82
N ALA A 64 1.74 3.20 -4.72
CA ALA A 64 1.07 3.34 -3.43
C ALA A 64 1.20 4.76 -2.87
N SER A 65 2.37 5.41 -3.03
CA SER A 65 2.59 6.77 -2.57
C SER A 65 1.71 7.83 -3.25
N TYR A 66 1.19 7.53 -4.45
CA TYR A 66 0.25 8.41 -5.15
C TYR A 66 -1.19 8.25 -4.65
N ALA A 67 -1.55 7.07 -4.12
CA ALA A 67 -2.89 6.73 -3.67
C ALA A 67 -3.12 6.90 -2.15
N SER A 68 -2.06 7.11 -1.37
CA SER A 68 -2.07 7.17 0.11
C SER A 68 -2.11 8.58 0.69
#